data_AF-A0A242N7T5-F1
#
_entry.id   AF-A0A242N7T5-F1
#
_cell.length_a   1.000
_cell.length_b   1.000
_cell.length_c   1.000
_cell.angle_alpha   90.00
_cell.angle_beta   90.00
_cell.angle_gamma   90.00
#
_symmetry.space_group_name_H-M   'P 1'
#
loop_
_entity.id
_entity.type
_entity.pdbx_description
1 polymer ?
#
loop_
_entity_poly.entity_id
_entity_poly.type
_entity_poly.pdbx_seq_one_letter_code
_entity_poly.pdbx_strand_id
1 'polypeptide(L)'
;MEQTVEGKIMDQLIPVLLADSTVLAALVALRAKAAAKPEDALEDFRASIHKSMDRIYTGTNLPPGFADKIRARIDEIFTAAPKFMD
;
A
#
# COMPACT_ATOMS: atom_id res chain seq x y z
N MET A 1 29.49 11.28 9.10
CA MET A 1 28.87 11.30 7.76
C MET A 1 27.56 12.07 7.89
N GLU A 2 27.41 13.20 7.21
CA GLU A 2 26.12 13.90 7.16
C GLU A 2 25.14 13.09 6.30
N GLN A 3 24.00 12.73 6.87
CA GLN A 3 22.90 12.15 6.10
C GLN A 3 22.33 13.22 5.17
N THR A 4 22.19 12.87 3.89
CA THR A 4 21.57 13.74 2.89
C THR A 4 20.11 14.01 3.24
N VAL A 5 19.59 15.16 2.79
CA VAL A 5 18.16 15.51 2.96
C VAL A 5 17.25 14.42 2.41
N GLU A 6 17.63 13.80 1.29
CA GLU A 6 16.93 12.69 0.66
C GLU A 6 16.92 11.43 1.55
N GLY A 7 18.03 11.11 2.22
CA GLY A 7 18.12 10.01 3.18
C GLY A 7 17.22 10.24 4.40
N LYS A 8 17.15 11.47 4.92
CA LYS A 8 16.25 11.84 6.02
C LYS A 8 14.77 11.76 5.64
N ILE A 9 14.41 12.15 4.41
CA ILE A 9 13.04 12.07 3.91
C ILE A 9 12.61 10.61 3.74
N MET A 10 13.48 9.75 3.22
CA MET A 10 13.22 8.30 3.10
C MET A 10 13.05 7.64 4.47
N ASP A 11 13.92 7.93 5.44
CA ASP A 11 13.84 7.37 6.79
C ASP A 11 12.56 7.79 7.55
N GLN A 12 11.95 8.92 7.20
CA GLN A 12 10.69 9.39 7.78
C GLN A 12 9.45 8.87 7.04
N LEU A 13 9.53 8.64 5.73
CA LEU A 13 8.42 8.12 4.92
C LEU A 13 8.22 6.62 5.09
N ILE A 14 9.31 5.85 5.30
CA ILE A 14 9.26 4.39 5.45
C ILE A 14 8.38 3.93 6.65
N PRO A 15 8.48 4.52 7.85
CA PRO A 15 7.63 4.16 8.99
C PRO A 15 6.14 4.49 8.77
N VAL A 16 5.84 5.59 8.05
CA VAL A 16 4.47 5.96 7.70
C VAL A 16 3.88 4.95 6.70
N LEU A 17 4.66 4.55 5.69
CA LEU A 17 4.28 3.51 4.74
C LEU A 17 4.10 2.12 5.39
N LEU A 18 4.87 1.82 6.44
CA LEU A 18 4.76 0.57 7.21
C LEU A 18 3.54 0.56 8.13
N ALA A 19 3.22 1.67 8.80
CA ALA A 19 2.01 1.79 9.63
C ALA A 19 0.73 1.67 8.78
N ASP A 20 0.74 2.25 7.58
CA ASP A 20 -0.33 2.10 6.59
C ASP A 20 -0.47 0.65 6.10
N SER A 21 0.61 -0.14 6.08
CA SER A 21 0.57 -1.51 5.57
C SER A 21 -0.30 -2.44 6.43
N THR A 22 -0.22 -2.34 7.76
CA THR A 22 -1.01 -3.18 8.69
C THR A 22 -2.47 -2.73 8.74
N VAL A 23 -2.72 -1.43 8.72
CA VAL A 23 -4.08 -0.87 8.66
C VAL A 23 -4.73 -1.24 7.33
N LEU A 24 -4.00 -1.13 6.22
CA LEU A 24 -4.48 -1.55 4.91
C LEU A 24 -4.77 -3.06 4.90
N ALA A 25 -3.86 -3.90 5.40
CA ALA A 25 -4.09 -5.34 5.51
C ALA A 25 -5.36 -5.68 6.30
N ALA A 26 -5.59 -5.01 7.44
CA ALA A 26 -6.78 -5.20 8.26
C ALA A 26 -8.06 -4.76 7.52
N LEU A 27 -8.04 -3.63 6.83
CA LEU A 27 -9.18 -3.15 6.01
C LEU A 27 -9.48 -4.09 4.84
N VAL A 28 -8.43 -4.62 4.20
CA VAL A 28 -8.55 -5.62 3.13
C VAL A 28 -9.22 -6.89 3.67
N ALA A 29 -8.73 -7.42 4.79
CA ALA A 29 -9.27 -8.63 5.42
C ALA A 29 -10.73 -8.45 5.88
N LEU A 30 -11.06 -7.31 6.50
CA LEU A 30 -12.44 -6.99 6.91
C LEU A 30 -13.40 -6.90 5.72
N ARG A 31 -12.98 -6.25 4.62
CA ARG A 31 -13.80 -6.07 3.43
C ARG A 31 -14.07 -7.40 2.72
N ALA A 32 -13.06 -8.26 2.63
CA ALA A 32 -13.20 -9.57 2.00
C ALA A 32 -14.01 -10.55 2.87
N LYS A 33 -13.82 -10.56 4.20
CA LYS A 33 -14.62 -11.40 5.13
C LYS A 33 -16.11 -11.06 5.15
N ALA A 34 -16.47 -9.80 4.89
CA ALA A 34 -17.85 -9.35 4.81
C ALA A 34 -18.50 -9.60 3.43
N ALA A 35 -17.73 -10.01 2.42
CA ALA A 35 -18.21 -10.18 1.06
C ALA A 35 -18.71 -11.61 0.81
N ALA A 36 -19.78 -11.74 0.01
CA ALA A 36 -20.26 -13.04 -0.48
C ALA A 36 -19.24 -13.74 -1.39
N LYS A 37 -18.31 -12.96 -1.98
CA LYS A 37 -17.20 -13.42 -2.81
C LYS A 37 -15.91 -12.71 -2.38
N PRO A 38 -15.17 -13.27 -1.42
CA PRO A 38 -14.00 -12.63 -0.84
C PRO A 38 -12.90 -12.32 -1.86
N GLU A 39 -12.64 -13.22 -2.81
CA GLU A 39 -11.58 -13.04 -3.82
C GLU A 39 -11.87 -11.87 -4.77
N ASP A 40 -13.08 -11.80 -5.35
CA ASP A 40 -13.53 -10.68 -6.18
C ASP A 40 -13.41 -9.34 -5.40
N ALA A 41 -13.79 -9.34 -4.12
CA ALA A 41 -13.71 -8.15 -3.28
C ALA A 41 -12.27 -7.71 -2.98
N LEU A 42 -11.32 -8.65 -2.88
CA LEU A 42 -9.90 -8.35 -2.75
C LEU A 42 -9.36 -7.71 -4.03
N GLU A 43 -9.66 -8.28 -5.20
CA GLU A 43 -9.20 -7.75 -6.48
C GLU A 43 -9.75 -6.35 -6.76
N ASP A 44 -11.06 -6.14 -6.56
CA ASP A 44 -11.70 -4.84 -6.72
C ASP A 44 -11.10 -3.79 -5.79
N PHE A 45 -10.79 -4.17 -4.54
CA PHE A 45 -10.21 -3.25 -3.59
C PHE A 45 -8.74 -2.92 -3.94
N ARG A 46 -7.97 -3.91 -4.40
CA ARG A 46 -6.60 -3.71 -4.92
C ARG A 46 -6.58 -2.72 -6.07
N ALA A 47 -7.48 -2.91 -7.04
CA ALA A 47 -7.63 -2.01 -8.18
C ALA A 47 -8.02 -0.59 -7.74
N SER A 48 -8.93 -0.46 -6.77
CA SER A 48 -9.33 0.84 -6.22
C SER A 48 -8.18 1.57 -5.53
N ILE A 49 -7.34 0.86 -4.77
CA ILE A 49 -6.18 1.45 -4.10
C ILE A 49 -5.16 1.93 -5.14
N HIS A 50 -4.84 1.11 -6.15
CA HIS A 50 -3.95 1.52 -7.24
C HIS A 50 -4.44 2.76 -7.99
N LYS A 51 -5.75 2.84 -8.29
CA LYS A 51 -6.33 4.00 -8.96
C LYS A 51 -6.23 5.28 -8.13
N SER A 52 -6.42 5.18 -6.81
CA SER A 52 -6.24 6.31 -5.90
C SER A 52 -4.77 6.73 -5.83
N MET A 53 -3.87 5.76 -5.75
CA MET A 53 -2.43 5.98 -5.74
C MET A 53 -1.96 6.70 -7.01
N ASP A 54 -2.38 6.23 -8.18
CA ASP A 54 -2.06 6.88 -9.46
C ASP A 54 -2.53 8.33 -9.48
N ARG A 55 -3.73 8.63 -8.94
CA ARG A 55 -4.24 10.01 -8.84
C ARG A 55 -3.43 10.89 -7.89
N ILE A 56 -2.99 10.36 -6.75
CA ILE A 56 -2.20 11.11 -5.75
C ILE A 56 -0.79 11.37 -6.28
N TYR A 57 -0.19 10.38 -6.95
CA TYR A 57 1.19 10.45 -7.40
C TYR A 57 1.37 11.10 -8.77
N THR A 58 0.31 11.16 -9.58
CA THR A 58 0.29 11.96 -10.81
C THR A 58 0.39 13.45 -10.45
N GLY A 59 1.52 14.07 -10.80
CA GLY A 59 1.75 15.51 -10.59
C GLY A 59 2.51 15.87 -9.31
N THR A 60 2.89 14.90 -8.48
CA THR A 60 3.84 15.12 -7.36
C THR A 60 5.28 14.89 -7.79
N ASN A 61 6.21 15.69 -7.26
CA ASN A 61 7.65 15.52 -7.45
C ASN A 61 8.19 14.41 -6.52
N LEU A 62 7.81 13.17 -6.82
CA LEU A 62 8.32 12.00 -6.10
C LEU A 62 9.69 11.58 -6.65
N PRO A 63 10.56 11.05 -5.79
CA PRO A 63 11.80 10.43 -6.25
C PRO A 63 11.53 9.32 -7.28
N PRO A 64 12.40 9.16 -8.29
CA PRO A 64 12.27 8.10 -9.29
C PRO A 64 12.11 6.72 -8.65
N GLY A 65 11.13 5.94 -9.12
CA GLY A 65 10.86 4.58 -8.63
C GLY A 65 10.19 4.50 -7.25
N PHE A 66 9.86 5.62 -6.60
CA PHE A 66 9.17 5.60 -5.31
C PHE A 66 7.73 5.07 -5.42
N ALA A 67 6.99 5.52 -6.45
CA ALA A 67 5.63 5.04 -6.71
C ALA A 67 5.60 3.52 -6.99
N ASP A 68 6.58 3.00 -7.72
CA ASP A 68 6.68 1.57 -8.02
C ASP A 68 6.95 0.72 -6.78
N LYS A 69 7.80 1.22 -5.87
CA LYS A 69 8.05 0.57 -4.57
C LYS A 69 6.79 0.51 -3.71
N ILE A 70 6.01 1.58 -3.68
CA ILE A 70 4.74 1.62 -2.95
C ILE A 70 3.73 0.65 -3.58
N ARG A 71 3.64 0.61 -4.91
CA ARG A 71 2.79 -0.34 -5.64
C ARG A 71 3.12 -1.79 -5.29
N ALA A 72 4.41 -2.15 -5.37
CA ALA A 72 4.87 -3.49 -4.99
C ALA A 72 4.54 -3.83 -3.53
N ARG A 73 4.68 -2.87 -2.61
CA ARG A 73 4.32 -3.09 -1.21
C ARG A 73 2.82 -3.33 -1.00
N ILE A 74 1.97 -2.58 -1.70
CA ILE A 74 0.51 -2.78 -1.67
C ILE A 74 0.19 -4.19 -2.18
N ASP A 75 0.82 -4.61 -3.27
CA ASP A 75 0.63 -5.94 -3.85
C ASP A 75 1.01 -7.08 -2.89
N GLU A 76 2.12 -6.93 -2.15
CA GLU A 76 2.51 -7.87 -1.09
C GLU A 76 1.45 -7.98 0.01
N ILE A 77 0.86 -6.85 0.43
CA ILE A 77 -0.19 -6.82 1.46
C ILE A 77 -1.43 -7.57 0.98
N PHE A 78 -1.89 -7.32 -0.24
CA PHE A 78 -3.04 -8.04 -0.79
C PHE A 78 -2.76 -9.54 -0.95
N THR A 79 -1.51 -9.92 -1.25
CA THR A 79 -1.10 -11.34 -1.29
C THR A 79 -1.09 -11.99 0.10
N ALA A 80 -0.75 -11.23 1.15
CA ALA A 80 -0.71 -11.73 2.52
C ALA A 80 -2.07 -11.67 3.23
N ALA A 81 -2.97 -10.75 2.83
CA ALA A 81 -4.26 -10.49 3.47
C ALA A 81 -5.15 -11.73 3.70
N PRO A 82 -5.23 -12.72 2.78
CA PRO A 82 -5.99 -13.94 3.01
C PRO A 82 -5.60 -14.70 4.29
N LYS A 83 -4.33 -14.65 4.68
CA LYS A 83 -3.82 -15.35 5.88
C LYS A 83 -4.34 -14.76 7.20
N PHE A 84 -4.96 -13.58 7.17
CA PHE A 84 -5.53 -12.92 8.34
C PHE A 84 -7.06 -13.06 8.42
N MET A 85 -7.69 -13.78 7.48
CA MET A 85 -9.14 -13.99 7.44
C MET A 85 -9.61 -15.25 8.17
N ASP A 86 -8.72 -16.23 8.31
CA ASP A 86 -8.86 -17.47 9.10
C ASP A 86 -8.81 -17.19 10.61
#